data_AF-A0A3C1FUZ6-F1
#
_entry.id   AF-A0A3C1FUZ6-F1
#
_cell.length_a   1.000
_cell.length_b   1.000
_cell.length_c   1.000
_cell.angle_alpha   90.00
_cell.angle_beta   90.00
_cell.angle_gamma   90.00
#
_symmetry.space_group_name_H-M   'P 1'
#
loop_
_entity.id
_entity.type
_entity.pdbx_description
1 polymer ?
#
loop_
_entity_poly.entity_id
_entity_poly.type
_entity_poly.pdbx_seq_one_letter_code
_entity_poly.pdbx_strand_id
1 'polypeptide(L)' 'MKAGVRMTSIRLDTKLADDAVKALGAKSRSEAVHIALREVVALKKFKELMAKHGGRMKFEAHG' A
#
# COMPACT_ATOMS: atom_id res chain seq x y z
N MET A 1 11.10 -13.43 -16.07
CA MET A 1 9.79 -14.12 -16.02
C MET A 1 8.83 -13.21 -15.26
N LYS A 2 7.77 -12.69 -15.90
CA LYS A 2 6.79 -11.83 -15.23
C LYS A 2 5.99 -12.75 -14.29
N ALA A 3 6.18 -12.63 -12.98
CA ALA A 3 5.43 -13.44 -12.02
C ALA A 3 3.95 -13.12 -12.21
N GLY A 4 3.19 -14.08 -12.75
CA GLY A 4 1.74 -13.95 -12.89
C GLY A 4 1.11 -13.78 -11.52
N VAL A 5 0.09 -12.92 -11.44
CA VAL A 5 -0.68 -12.74 -10.20
C VAL A 5 -1.40 -14.06 -9.92
N ARG A 6 -1.03 -14.74 -8.83
CA ARG A 6 -1.74 -15.94 -8.38
C ARG A 6 -2.94 -15.52 -7.54
N MET A 7 -4.12 -15.81 -8.05
CA MET A 7 -5.37 -15.57 -7.31
C MET A 7 -5.58 -16.71 -6.33
N THR A 8 -5.92 -16.37 -5.09
CA THR A 8 -6.19 -17.33 -4.02
C THR A 8 -7.48 -16.92 -3.32
N SER A 9 -8.28 -17.89 -2.89
CA SER A 9 -9.49 -17.64 -2.10
C SER A 9 -9.12 -17.49 -0.62
N ILE A 10 -9.54 -16.38 -0.01
CA ILE A 10 -9.39 -16.11 1.42
C ILE A 10 -10.75 -15.73 2.01
N ARG A 11 -10.95 -16.00 3.30
CA ARG A 11 -12.12 -15.47 4.02
C ARG A 11 -11.84 -14.02 4.40
N LEU A 12 -12.74 -13.13 4.03
CA LEU A 12 -12.64 -11.69 4.26
C LEU A 12 -14.01 -11.17 4.70
N ASP A 13 -14.04 -10.19 5.60
CA ASP A 13 -15.27 -9.47 5.91
C ASP A 13 -15.75 -8.72 4.66
N THR A 14 -16.93 -9.10 4.18
CA THR A 14 -17.51 -8.55 2.96
C THR A 14 -17.90 -7.09 3.10
N LYS A 15 -18.30 -6.65 4.30
CA LYS A 15 -18.68 -5.24 4.53
C LYS A 15 -17.46 -4.34 4.45
N LEU A 16 -16.38 -4.75 5.11
CA LEU A 16 -15.11 -4.03 5.04
C LEU A 16 -14.57 -3.96 3.61
N ALA A 17 -14.72 -5.05 2.84
CA ALA A 17 -14.32 -5.05 1.43
C ALA A 17 -15.15 -4.09 0.58
N ASP A 18 -16.46 -4.00 0.81
CA ASP A 18 -17.34 -3.07 0.11
C ASP A 18 -17.04 -1.60 0.47
N ASP A 19 -16.74 -1.32 1.74
CA ASP A 19 -16.34 0.01 2.18
C ASP A 19 -14.97 0.41 1.60
N ALA A 20 -14.02 -0.53 1.53
CA ALA A 20 -12.73 -0.30 0.90
C ALA A 20 -12.86 0.00 -0.61
N VAL A 21 -13.78 -0.67 -1.31
CA VAL A 21 -14.08 -0.39 -2.72
C VAL A 21 -14.53 1.06 -2.91
N LYS A 22 -15.43 1.56 -2.04
CA LYS A 22 -15.91 2.95 -2.09
C LYS A 22 -14.81 3.94 -1.74
N ALA A 23 -14.06 3.69 -0.68
CA ALA A 23 -13.01 4.59 -0.20
C ALA A 23 -11.85 4.72 -1.20
N LEU A 24 -11.48 3.61 -1.86
CA LEU A 24 -10.35 3.56 -2.80
C LEU A 24 -10.78 3.77 -4.26
N GLY A 25 -12.08 3.91 -4.55
CA GLY A 25 -12.61 4.04 -5.90
C GLY A 25 -12.32 2.84 -6.81
N ALA A 26 -12.18 1.65 -6.22
CA ALA A 26 -11.83 0.43 -6.96
C ALA A 26 -13.04 -0.12 -7.73
N LYS A 27 -12.81 -0.91 -8.78
CA LYS A 27 -13.87 -1.54 -9.56
C LYS A 27 -14.36 -2.85 -8.96
N SER A 28 -13.54 -3.48 -8.12
CA SER A 28 -13.86 -4.76 -7.49
C SER A 28 -13.24 -4.90 -6.09
N ARG A 29 -13.81 -5.77 -5.26
CA ARG A 29 -13.28 -6.10 -3.93
C ARG A 29 -11.83 -6.60 -4.00
N SER A 30 -11.52 -7.44 -5.00
CA SER A 30 -10.17 -7.97 -5.20
C SER A 30 -9.16 -6.87 -5.54
N GLU A 31 -9.58 -5.87 -6.31
CA GLU A 31 -8.75 -4.72 -6.65
C GLU A 31 -8.52 -3.81 -5.44
N ALA A 32 -9.58 -3.52 -4.67
CA ALA A 32 -9.46 -2.76 -3.42
C ALA A 32 -8.45 -3.41 -2.47
N VAL A 33 -8.51 -4.74 -2.30
CA VAL A 33 -7.55 -5.48 -1.48
C VAL A 33 -6.12 -5.36 -2.04
N HIS A 34 -5.92 -5.46 -3.35
CA HIS A 34 -4.59 -5.30 -3.95
C HIS A 34 -4.03 -3.90 -3.75
N ILE A 35 -4.85 -2.85 -3.87
CA ILE A 35 -4.44 -1.46 -3.63
C ILE A 35 -4.05 -1.29 -2.16
N ALA A 36 -4.91 -1.69 -1.23
CA ALA A 36 -4.67 -1.58 0.21
C ALA A 36 -3.37 -2.28 0.62
N LEU A 37 -3.10 -3.49 0.11
CA LEU A 37 -1.87 -4.22 0.40
C LEU A 37 -0.62 -3.49 -0.12
N ARG A 38 -0.68 -2.88 -1.31
CA ARG A 38 0.44 -2.10 -1.84
C ARG A 38 0.72 -0.87 -0.99
N GLU A 39 -0.33 -0.16 -0.59
CA GLU A 39 -0.21 1.05 0.22
C GLU A 39 0.38 0.74 1.60
N VAL A 40 -0.09 -0.31 2.28
CA VAL A 40 0.45 -0.71 3.59
C VAL A 40 1.94 -1.06 3.49
N VAL A 41 2.35 -1.80 2.45
CA VAL A 41 3.76 -2.14 2.24
C VAL A 41 4.58 -0.90 1.91
N ALA A 42 4.08 0.00 1.05
CA ALA A 42 4.75 1.24 0.70
C ALA A 42 4.93 2.15 1.93
N LEU A 43 3.89 2.27 2.76
CA LEU A 43 3.92 3.05 3.99
C LEU A 43 4.91 2.48 5.00
N LYS A 44 5.02 1.15 5.12
CA LYS A 44 6.05 0.52 5.95
C LYS A 44 7.46 0.86 5.44
N LYS A 45 7.71 0.71 4.14
CA LYS A 45 9.00 1.06 3.52
C LYS A 45 9.34 2.54 3.72
N PHE A 46 8.34 3.42 3.59
CA PHE A 46 8.51 4.85 3.84
C PHE A 46 8.92 5.11 5.29
N LYS A 47 8.24 4.49 6.27
CA LYS A 47 8.62 4.61 7.69
C LYS A 47 10.04 4.11 7.95
N GLU A 48 10.45 3.00 7.34
CA GLU A 48 11.82 2.48 7.45
C GLU A 48 12.85 3.45 6.86
N LEU A 49 12.56 4.01 5.69
CA LEU A 49 13.40 5.02 5.04
C LEU A 49 13.53 6.28 5.92
N MET A 50 12.42 6.76 6.47
CA MET A 50 12.40 7.90 7.39
C MET A 50 13.12 7.59 8.70
N ALA A 51 13.03 6.39 9.25
CA ALA A 51 13.80 6.01 10.44
C ALA A 51 15.31 5.99 10.16
N LYS A 52 15.71 5.55 8.96
CA LYS A 52 17.12 5.46 8.57
C LYS A 52 17.76 6.81 8.24
N HIS A 53 17.00 7.71 7.62
CA HIS A 53 17.52 8.95 7.04
C HIS A 53 16.88 10.24 7.59
N GLY A 54 15.76 10.14 8.31
CA GLY A 54 15.05 11.27 8.89
C GLY A 54 15.94 12.04 9.86
N GLY A 55 16.04 13.35 9.65
CA GLY A 55 16.86 14.26 10.47
C GLY A 55 18.37 14.22 10.20
N ARG A 56 18.87 13.26 9.39
CA ARG A 56 20.29 13.22 8.99
C ARG A 56 20.57 13.97 7.69
N MET A 57 19.55 14.22 6.89
CA MET A 57 19.67 14.99 5.66
C MET A 57 19.63 16.48 5.98
N LYS A 58 20.72 17.18 5.68
CA LYS A 58 20.75 18.65 5.69
C LYS A 58 20.18 19.11 4.35
N PHE A 59 19.24 20.06 4.39
CA PHE A 59 18.76 20.70 3.17
C PHE A 59 19.92 21.51 2.58
N GLU A 60 20.42 21.13 1.41
CA GLU A 60 21.58 21.77 0.79
C GLU A 60 21.31 23.17 0.22
N ALA A 61 20.08 23.71 0.32
CA ALA A 61 19.81 25.09 -0.06
C ALA A 61 20.26 26.11 1.00
N HIS A 62 21.53 26.01 1.38
CA HIS A 62 22.31 27.08 1.97
C HIS A 62 23.69 27.05 1.31
N GLY A 63 23.83 27.82 0.23
CA GLY A 63 25.05 27.96 -0.58
C GLY A 63 24.72 28.21 -2.04
#